data_AF-A0A1G4XH89-F1
#
_entry.id   AF-A0A1G4XH89-F1
#
_cell.length_a   1.000
_cell.length_b   1.000
_cell.length_c   1.000
_cell.angle_alpha   90.00
_cell.angle_beta   90.00
_cell.angle_gamma   90.00
#
_symmetry.space_group_name_H-M   'P 1'
#
loop_
_entity.id
_entity.type
_entity.pdbx_description
1 polymer ?
#
loop_
_entity_poly.entity_id
_entity_poly.type
_entity_poly.pdbx_seq_one_letter_code
_entity_poly.pdbx_strand_id
1 'polypeptide(L)' 'MEKTKVLATTIDMARAGLGFTPTDALACIADLIEQEDAGSESYDRNVERLLRLGACIWTLRRGMFAPTAAEIIPERQPR' A
#
# COMPACT_ATOMS: atom_id res chain seq x y z
N MET A 1 21.17 3.31 0.90
CA MET A 1 20.88 2.76 -0.45
C MET A 1 20.24 3.85 -1.28
N GLU A 2 20.68 4.08 -2.52
CA GLU A 2 20.10 5.10 -3.41
C GLU A 2 18.68 4.74 -3.85
N LYS A 3 17.82 5.74 -4.08
CA LYS A 3 16.39 5.54 -4.42
C LYS A 3 16.18 4.60 -5.62
N THR A 4 16.99 4.75 -6.66
CA THR A 4 16.90 3.91 -7.87
C THR A 4 17.19 2.44 -7.56
N LYS A 5 18.16 2.18 -6.67
CA LYS A 5 18.48 0.80 -6.26
C LYS A 5 17.34 0.21 -5.44
N VAL A 6 16.72 0.99 -4.55
CA VAL A 6 15.52 0.56 -3.80
C VAL A 6 14.43 0.10 -4.74
N LEU A 7 14.07 0.92 -5.73
CA LEU A 7 12.99 0.58 -6.68
C LEU A 7 13.31 -0.64 -7.54
N ALA A 8 14.53 -0.73 -8.08
CA ALA A 8 14.98 -1.88 -8.84
C ALA A 8 14.88 -3.17 -8.00
N THR A 9 15.42 -3.15 -6.78
CA THR A 9 15.34 -4.30 -5.87
C THR A 9 13.90 -4.66 -5.51
N THR A 10 13.01 -3.70 -5.27
CA THR A 10 11.58 -3.96 -5.01
C THR A 10 10.92 -4.68 -6.19
N ILE A 11 11.18 -4.24 -7.42
CA ILE A 11 10.64 -4.87 -8.63
C ILE A 11 11.16 -6.31 -8.77
N ASP A 12 12.45 -6.52 -8.54
CA ASP A 12 13.07 -7.84 -8.64
C ASP A 12 12.51 -8.81 -7.59
N MET A 13 12.34 -8.35 -6.34
CA MET A 13 11.69 -9.14 -5.27
C MET A 13 10.24 -9.51 -5.63
N ALA A 14 9.48 -8.57 -6.17
CA ALA A 14 8.10 -8.81 -6.59
C ALA A 14 8.04 -9.86 -7.72
N ARG A 15 8.92 -9.77 -8.72
CA ARG A 15 9.02 -10.75 -9.81
C ARG A 15 9.42 -12.13 -9.32
N ALA A 16 10.28 -12.20 -8.30
CA ALA A 16 10.69 -13.45 -7.69
C ALA A 16 9.63 -14.06 -6.75
N GLY A 17 8.49 -13.39 -6.54
CA GLY A 17 7.45 -13.85 -5.61
C GLY A 17 7.87 -13.75 -4.14
N LEU A 18 8.86 -12.91 -3.83
CA LEU A 18 9.41 -12.72 -2.48
C LEU A 18 8.72 -11.56 -1.73
N GLY A 19 7.66 -10.99 -2.30
CA GLY A 19 6.86 -9.96 -1.66
C GLY A 19 5.95 -10.53 -0.57
N PHE A 20 5.62 -9.71 0.43
CA PHE A 20 4.60 -10.06 1.42
C PHE A 20 3.22 -10.20 0.79
N THR A 21 2.38 -11.04 1.39
CA THR A 21 0.93 -10.96 1.14
C THR A 21 0.38 -9.65 1.71
N PRO A 22 -0.79 -9.16 1.25
CA PRO A 22 -1.38 -7.95 1.82
C PRO A 22 -1.61 -8.01 3.33
N THR A 23 -1.90 -9.20 3.88
CA THR A 23 -2.06 -9.39 5.33
C THR A 23 -0.72 -9.31 6.04
N ASP A 24 0.31 -9.99 5.53
CA ASP A 24 1.65 -9.98 6.14
C ASP A 24 2.29 -8.59 6.06
N ALA A 25 2.03 -7.84 4.98
CA ALA A 25 2.50 -6.46 4.84
C ALA A 25 1.85 -5.54 5.89
N LEU A 26 0.58 -5.74 6.23
CA LEU A 26 -0.09 -4.97 7.30
C LEU A 26 0.45 -5.34 8.68
N ALA A 27 0.72 -6.62 8.94
CA ALA A 27 1.36 -7.06 10.17
C ALA A 27 2.77 -6.44 10.31
N CYS A 28 3.57 -6.48 9.25
CA CYS A 28 4.90 -5.86 9.23
C CYS A 28 4.84 -4.34 9.49
N ILE A 29 3.84 -3.64 8.95
CA ILE A 29 3.64 -2.21 9.24
C ILE A 29 3.34 -1.97 10.72
N ALA A 30 2.53 -2.83 11.36
CA ALA A 30 2.26 -2.73 12.79
C ALA A 30 3.54 -2.94 13.61
N ASP A 31 4.33 -3.98 13.27
CA ASP A 31 5.62 -4.26 13.93
C ASP A 31 6.59 -3.07 13.79
N LEU A 32 6.61 -2.40 12.63
CA LEU A 32 7.44 -1.21 12.41
C LEU A 32 6.97 -0.02 13.26
N ILE A 33 5.66 0.18 13.43
CA ILE A 33 5.12 1.24 14.28
C ILE A 33 5.48 0.98 15.76
N GLU A 34 5.40 -0.26 16.22
CA GLU A 34 5.79 -0.63 17.59
C GLU A 34 7.28 -0.40 17.86
N GLN A 35 8.13 -0.46 16.83
CA GLN A 35 9.56 -0.21 16.92
C GLN A 35 9.93 1.28 16.82
N GLU A 36 9.00 2.17 16.45
CA GLU A 36 9.29 3.60 16.38
C GLU A 36 9.52 4.18 17.79
N ASP A 37 10.51 5.06 17.89
CA ASP A 37 10.86 5.73 19.15
C ASP A 37 9.84 6.84 19.45
N ALA A 38 8.97 6.60 20.43
CA ALA A 38 7.97 7.56 20.88
C ALA A 38 8.56 8.86 21.45
N GLY A 39 9.85 8.88 21.81
CA GLY A 39 10.56 10.09 22.23
C GLY A 39 11.08 10.95 21.08
N SER A 40 11.03 10.44 19.85
CA SER A 40 11.52 11.14 18.65
C SER A 40 10.54 12.23 18.21
N GLU A 41 11.04 13.42 17.90
CA GLU A 41 10.25 14.49 17.26
C GLU A 41 9.66 14.07 15.90
N SER A 42 10.22 13.01 15.29
CA SER A 42 9.72 12.46 14.03
C SER A 42 8.70 11.33 14.18
N TYR A 43 8.39 10.90 15.40
CA TYR A 43 7.51 9.75 15.69
C TYR A 43 6.19 9.86 14.94
N ASP A 44 5.43 10.93 15.17
CA ASP A 44 4.10 11.13 14.56
C ASP A 44 4.18 11.09 13.03
N ARG A 45 5.21 11.69 12.44
CA ARG A 45 5.42 11.73 10.99
C ARG A 45 5.74 10.34 10.43
N ASN A 46 6.53 9.54 11.14
CA ASN A 46 6.90 8.20 10.70
C ASN A 46 5.72 7.25 10.82
N VAL A 47 5.03 7.27 11.97
CA VAL A 47 3.80 6.49 12.20
C VAL A 47 2.74 6.86 11.16
N GLU A 48 2.50 8.14 10.89
CA GLU A 48 1.54 8.57 9.87
C GLU A 48 1.88 8.02 8.48
N ARG A 49 3.17 8.05 8.09
CA ARG A 49 3.62 7.49 6.81
C ARG A 49 3.38 5.99 6.73
N LEU A 50 3.68 5.25 7.79
CA LEU A 50 3.44 3.80 7.88
C LEU A 50 1.93 3.48 7.80
N LEU A 51 1.09 4.23 8.51
CA LEU A 51 -0.36 4.09 8.45
C LEU A 51 -0.91 4.36 7.04
N ARG A 52 -0.40 5.40 6.35
CA ARG A 52 -0.78 5.70 4.95
C ARG A 52 -0.39 4.57 3.99
N LEU A 53 0.75 3.92 4.19
CA LEU A 53 1.13 2.73 3.42
C LEU A 53 0.17 1.56 3.68
N GLY A 54 -0.22 1.34 4.94
CA GLY A 54 -1.20 0.31 5.29
C GLY A 54 -2.57 0.56 4.65
N ALA A 55 -3.05 1.80 4.67
CA ALA A 55 -4.29 2.20 4.01
C ALA A 55 -4.24 1.97 2.47
N CYS A 56 -3.09 2.24 1.85
CA CYS A 56 -2.88 1.96 0.42
C CYS A 56 -2.99 0.46 0.12
N ILE A 57 -2.26 -0.38 0.86
CA ILE A 57 -2.29 -1.85 0.70
C ILE A 57 -3.72 -2.38 0.87
N TRP A 58 -4.44 -1.91 1.90
CA TRP A 58 -5.82 -2.32 2.14
C TRP A 58 -6.77 -1.91 1.00
N THR A 59 -6.59 -0.71 0.46
CA THR A 59 -7.39 -0.21 -0.67
C THR A 59 -7.10 -1.00 -1.94
N LEU A 60 -5.83 -1.30 -2.23
CA LEU A 60 -5.44 -2.14 -3.38
C LEU A 60 -6.05 -3.54 -3.26
N ARG A 61 -6.02 -4.14 -2.06
CA ARG A 61 -6.71 -5.41 -1.80
C ARG A 61 -8.20 -5.31 -2.14
N ARG A 62 -8.90 -4.25 -1.70
CA ARG A 62 -10.33 -4.05 -2.02
C ARG A 62 -10.57 -3.84 -3.52
N GLY A 63 -9.72 -3.05 -4.19
CA GLY A 63 -9.83 -2.77 -5.62
C GLY A 63 -9.58 -3.99 -6.51
N MET A 64 -8.80 -4.97 -6.05
CA MET A 64 -8.63 -6.25 -6.73
C MET A 64 -9.87 -7.16 -6.65
N PHE A 65 -10.80 -6.91 -5.72
CA PHE A 65 -12.04 -7.68 -5.53
C PHE A 65 -13.33 -6.89 -5.82
N ALA A 66 -13.25 -5.59 -6.09
CA ALA A 66 -14.40 -4.77 -6.48
C ALA A 66 -14.35 -4.56 -8.01
N PRO A 67 -15.38 -4.94 -8.77
CA PRO A 67 -15.45 -4.55 -10.17
C PRO A 67 -15.49 -3.02 -10.19
N THR A 68 -14.57 -2.42 -10.96
CA THR A 68 -14.56 -1.00 -11.28
C THR A 68 -15.97 -0.56 -11.68
N ALA A 69 -16.67 0.10 -10.77
CA ALA A 69 -17.90 0.82 -11.07
C ALA A 69 -17.54 2.08 -11.85
N ALA A 70 -17.10 1.88 -13.09
CA ALA A 70 -16.79 2.92 -14.05
C ALA A 70 -17.30 2.52 -15.44
N GLU A 71 -18.52 1.98 -15.50
CA GLU A 71 -19.37 2.06 -16.68
C GLU A 71 -20.77 2.46 -16.21
N ILE A 72 -20.94 3.74 -15.91
CA ILE A 72 -22.24 4.38 -16.06
C ILE A 72 -22.20 5.00 -17.45
N ILE A 73 -22.51 4.19 -18.46
CA ILE A 73 -22.95 4.70 -19.76
C ILE A 73 -24.42 5.09 -19.54
N PRO A 74 -24.81 6.37 -19.57
CA PRO A 74 -26.22 6.69 -19.66
C PRO A 74 -26.65 6.33 -21.08
N GLU A 75 -27.35 5.21 -21.21
CA GLU A 75 -28.22 4.86 -22.34
C GLU A 75 -29.08 6.09 -22.69
N ARG A 76 -28.67 6.85 -23.71
CA ARG A 76 -29.54 7.79 -24.38
C ARG A 76 -30.14 7.09 -25.59
N GLN A 77 -31.39 6.69 -25.44
CA GLN A 77 -32.30 6.34 -26.53
C GLN A 77 -33.73 6.77 -26.15
N PRO A 78 -34.65 6.93 -27.10
CA PRO A 78 -34.62 7.76 -28.31
C PRO A 78 -35.81 8.75 -28.32
N ARG A 79 -35.82 9.74 -29.23
CA ARG A 79 -37.04 10.39 -29.69
C ARG A 79 -36.95 10.64 -31.19
#